data_AF-A0A183DUZ5-F1
#
_entry.id   AF-A0A183DUZ5-F1
#
_cell.length_a   1.000
_cell.length_b   1.000
_cell.length_c   1.000
_cell.angle_alpha   90.00
_cell.angle_beta   90.00
_cell.angle_gamma   90.00
#
_symmetry.space_group_name_H-M   'P 1'
#
loop_
_entity.id
_entity.type
_entity.pdbx_description
1 polymer ?
#
loop_
_entity_poly.entity_id
_entity_poly.type
_entity_poly.pdbx_seq_one_letter_code
_entity_poly.pdbx_strand_id
1 'polypeptide(L)'
;MHKKNGRSFSRNSPKICFGLKHKVKHYSMNSQLVLAHSYLMQHDLRPRIRSTSVLAPDEEAENGNAELRRVGIQIKSDSDRLGEKWAELREQLGAWTRIIVDAHAKMEKMAAAIAECQLALSNMEERMELLRPVEQLRLEELPAAVDESEQLKECLARTRIHIDDANDWSGQLLASDVDLAPEPSVQLKSINDRFVRFSDLLGSYALS
;
A
#
# COMPACT_ATOMS: atom_id res chain seq x y z
N MET A 1 -28.69 19.76 30.84
CA MET A 1 -28.94 19.90 29.40
C MET A 1 -27.64 20.31 28.74
N HIS A 2 -27.06 19.50 27.86
CA HIS A 2 -26.42 19.90 26.59
C HIS A 2 -26.13 18.62 25.80
N LYS A 3 -26.45 18.70 24.51
CA LYS A 3 -26.82 17.62 23.59
C LYS A 3 -25.61 16.80 23.13
N LYS A 4 -25.80 15.48 23.06
CA LYS A 4 -24.96 14.52 22.32
C LYS A 4 -24.78 14.98 20.87
N ASN A 5 -23.57 14.85 20.34
CA ASN A 5 -23.32 14.68 18.90
C ASN A 5 -22.17 13.69 18.71
N GLY A 6 -22.50 12.40 18.86
CA GLY A 6 -21.67 11.33 18.35
C GLY A 6 -21.79 11.30 16.83
N ARG A 7 -20.71 11.64 16.13
CA ARG A 7 -20.56 11.27 14.72
C ARG A 7 -19.79 9.96 14.67
N SER A 8 -20.54 8.86 14.61
CA SER A 8 -20.02 7.57 14.16
C SER A 8 -19.63 7.71 12.69
N PHE A 9 -18.35 7.92 12.42
CA PHE A 9 -17.77 7.72 11.09
C PHE A 9 -17.81 6.23 10.79
N SER A 10 -18.81 5.82 9.99
CA SER A 10 -18.85 4.50 9.39
C SER A 10 -17.61 4.32 8.51
N ARG A 11 -16.65 3.50 8.97
CA ARG A 11 -15.51 3.04 8.18
C ARG A 11 -16.02 2.04 7.15
N ASN A 12 -16.54 2.54 6.03
CA ASN A 12 -16.67 1.75 4.82
C ASN A 12 -15.28 1.57 4.21
N SER A 13 -14.58 0.52 4.64
CA SER A 13 -13.38 0.06 3.95
C SER A 13 -13.76 -0.35 2.52
N PRO A 14 -13.20 0.26 1.47
CA PRO A 14 -13.47 -0.20 0.12
C PRO A 14 -12.78 -1.55 -0.08
N LYS A 15 -13.59 -2.61 -0.20
CA LYS A 15 -13.13 -3.92 -0.70
C LYS A 15 -12.65 -3.71 -2.14
N ILE A 16 -11.34 -3.69 -2.34
CA ILE A 16 -10.76 -3.52 -3.67
C ILE A 16 -10.86 -4.86 -4.41
N CYS A 17 -11.94 -5.04 -5.17
CA CYS A 17 -12.04 -6.11 -6.15
C CYS A 17 -11.17 -5.76 -7.38
N PHE A 18 -9.92 -6.22 -7.38
CA PHE A 18 -9.06 -6.18 -8.57
C PHE A 18 -9.49 -7.28 -9.56
N GLY A 19 -10.03 -6.88 -10.70
CA GLY A 19 -10.29 -7.81 -11.80
C GLY A 19 -11.15 -7.21 -12.92
N LEU A 20 -10.55 -7.05 -14.09
CA LEU A 20 -11.17 -6.82 -15.41
C LEU A 20 -11.86 -5.47 -15.74
N LYS A 21 -12.24 -4.61 -14.80
CA LYS A 21 -12.93 -3.33 -15.16
C LYS A 21 -12.01 -2.17 -15.59
N HIS A 22 -10.70 -2.27 -15.42
CA HIS A 22 -9.77 -1.16 -15.67
C HIS A 22 -9.44 -0.94 -17.15
N LYS A 23 -9.30 -2.01 -17.95
CA LYS A 23 -8.90 -1.91 -19.36
C LYS A 23 -9.97 -1.26 -20.26
N VAL A 24 -11.25 -1.43 -19.94
CA VAL A 24 -12.38 -0.92 -20.76
C VAL A 24 -12.52 0.61 -20.67
N LYS A 25 -12.19 1.22 -19.51
CA LYS A 25 -12.33 2.68 -19.32
C LYS A 25 -11.23 3.49 -20.01
N HIS A 26 -9.99 2.98 -20.05
CA HIS A 26 -8.87 3.66 -20.72
C HIS A 26 -9.08 3.83 -22.22
N TYR A 27 -9.68 2.82 -22.88
CA TYR A 27 -9.96 2.88 -24.31
C TYR A 27 -11.03 3.93 -24.65
N SER A 28 -11.98 4.15 -23.73
CA SER A 28 -13.09 5.10 -23.92
C SER A 28 -12.63 6.57 -23.85
N MET A 29 -11.69 6.90 -22.97
CA MET A 29 -11.31 8.30 -22.76
C MET A 29 -10.31 8.79 -23.83
N ASN A 30 -9.35 7.95 -24.20
CA ASN A 30 -8.47 8.25 -25.33
C ASN A 30 -9.25 8.28 -26.67
N SER A 31 -10.26 7.42 -26.84
CA SER A 31 -11.10 7.48 -28.05
C SER A 31 -11.95 8.74 -28.12
N GLN A 32 -12.45 9.25 -27.00
CA GLN A 32 -13.15 10.54 -26.93
C GLN A 32 -12.24 11.73 -27.28
N LEU A 33 -11.00 11.73 -26.79
CA LEU A 33 -10.01 12.75 -27.17
C LEU A 33 -9.67 12.68 -28.66
N VAL A 34 -9.50 11.48 -29.23
CA VAL A 34 -9.26 11.28 -30.66
C VAL A 34 -10.47 11.72 -31.50
N LEU A 35 -11.69 11.44 -31.03
CA LEU A 35 -12.92 11.86 -31.70
C LEU A 35 -13.05 13.39 -31.69
N ALA A 36 -12.81 14.04 -30.55
CA ALA A 36 -12.78 15.49 -30.44
C ALA A 36 -11.71 16.10 -31.36
N HIS A 37 -10.51 15.53 -31.39
CA HIS A 37 -9.44 15.97 -32.28
C HIS A 37 -9.83 15.84 -33.77
N SER A 38 -10.46 14.71 -34.15
CA SER A 38 -10.92 14.50 -35.53
C SER A 38 -12.02 15.47 -35.95
N TYR A 39 -12.94 15.80 -35.04
CA TYR A 39 -13.97 16.82 -35.26
C TYR A 39 -13.34 18.20 -35.45
N LEU A 40 -12.36 18.58 -34.62
CA LEU A 40 -11.67 19.86 -34.73
C LEU A 40 -10.83 20.00 -36.02
N MET A 41 -10.31 18.90 -36.57
CA MET A 41 -9.58 18.91 -37.85
C MET A 41 -10.51 19.09 -39.07
N GLN A 42 -11.80 18.81 -38.93
CA GLN A 42 -12.80 18.91 -40.00
C GLN A 42 -13.42 20.32 -40.12
N HIS A 43 -13.25 21.19 -39.11
CA HIS A 43 -13.87 22.50 -39.04
C HIS A 43 -12.84 23.64 -39.04
N ASP A 44 -13.03 24.67 -39.88
CA ASP A 44 -12.21 25.88 -39.83
C ASP A 44 -12.66 26.78 -38.67
N LEU A 45 -11.87 26.79 -37.60
CA LEU A 45 -12.15 27.55 -36.37
C LEU A 45 -11.73 29.02 -36.46
N ARG A 46 -11.11 29.45 -37.57
CA ARG A 46 -10.59 30.82 -37.69
C ARG A 46 -11.73 31.82 -37.90
N PRO A 47 -11.64 33.02 -37.31
CA PRO A 47 -12.50 34.13 -37.72
C PRO A 47 -12.24 34.46 -39.19
N ARG A 48 -13.28 34.42 -40.04
CA ARG A 48 -13.18 34.93 -41.40
C ARG A 48 -12.86 36.43 -41.33
N ILE A 49 -11.74 36.84 -41.90
CA ILE A 49 -11.44 38.27 -42.12
C ILE A 49 -12.54 38.77 -43.05
N ARG A 50 -13.38 39.71 -42.60
CA ARG A 50 -14.49 40.25 -43.40
C ARG A 50 -13.91 40.79 -44.72
N SER A 51 -14.08 40.05 -45.81
CA SER A 51 -13.90 40.59 -47.14
C SER A 51 -15.23 41.23 -47.54
N THR A 52 -15.20 42.54 -47.78
CA THR A 52 -16.32 43.30 -48.35
C THR A 52 -16.46 42.92 -49.83
N SER A 53 -16.91 41.69 -50.10
CA SER A 53 -17.21 41.20 -51.45
C SER A 53 -18.70 41.37 -51.73
N VAL A 54 -19.03 41.86 -52.93
CA VAL A 54 -20.39 42.23 -53.40
C VAL A 54 -21.29 41.00 -53.65
N LEU A 55 -20.76 39.79 -53.51
CA LEU A 55 -21.53 38.53 -53.47
C LEU A 55 -21.66 38.11 -52.00
N ALA A 56 -22.62 38.71 -51.30
CA ALA A 56 -22.85 38.39 -49.89
C ALA A 56 -23.19 36.89 -49.75
N PRO A 57 -22.49 36.14 -48.89
CA PRO A 57 -22.90 34.78 -48.57
C PRO A 57 -24.26 34.81 -47.88
N ASP A 58 -25.05 33.76 -48.09
CA ASP A 58 -26.33 33.53 -47.42
C ASP A 58 -26.17 33.69 -45.89
N GLU A 59 -26.89 34.65 -45.28
CA GLU A 59 -26.72 35.02 -43.86
C GLU A 59 -26.98 33.83 -42.93
N GLU A 60 -27.86 32.90 -43.31
CA GLU A 60 -28.13 31.67 -42.57
C GLU A 60 -26.92 30.71 -42.57
N ALA A 61 -26.21 30.60 -43.70
CA ALA A 61 -25.00 29.80 -43.81
C ALA A 61 -23.82 30.44 -43.03
N GLU A 62 -23.79 31.78 -42.94
CA GLU A 62 -22.79 32.49 -42.13
C GLU A 62 -23.05 32.32 -40.63
N ASN A 63 -24.32 32.36 -40.21
CA ASN A 63 -24.73 32.13 -38.82
C ASN A 63 -24.48 30.68 -38.39
N GLY A 64 -24.78 29.69 -39.25
CA GLY A 64 -24.44 28.29 -39.02
C GLY A 64 -22.94 28.06 -38.86
N ASN A 65 -22.12 28.70 -39.69
CA ASN A 65 -20.66 28.66 -39.57
C ASN A 65 -20.12 29.38 -38.33
N ALA A 66 -20.81 30.42 -37.83
CA ALA A 66 -20.45 31.07 -36.57
C ALA A 66 -20.69 30.17 -35.36
N GLU A 67 -21.82 29.46 -35.34
CA GLU A 67 -22.14 28.53 -34.25
C GLU A 67 -21.24 27.29 -34.26
N LEU A 68 -20.92 26.73 -35.44
CA LEU A 68 -19.94 25.64 -35.57
C LEU A 68 -18.56 26.04 -35.04
N ARG A 69 -18.13 27.28 -35.26
CA ARG A 69 -16.87 27.82 -34.69
C ARG A 69 -16.94 27.95 -33.18
N ARG A 70 -18.05 28.46 -32.63
CA ARG A 70 -18.25 28.59 -31.19
C ARG A 70 -18.18 27.22 -30.51
N VAL A 71 -18.92 26.25 -31.04
CA VAL A 71 -18.93 24.86 -30.56
C VAL A 71 -17.54 24.23 -30.69
N GLY A 72 -16.85 24.43 -31.82
CA GLY A 72 -15.49 23.93 -32.02
C GLY A 72 -14.47 24.53 -31.04
N ILE A 73 -14.53 25.83 -30.74
CA ILE A 73 -13.67 26.47 -29.73
C ILE A 73 -13.96 25.88 -28.34
N GLN A 74 -15.24 25.67 -28.01
CA GLN A 74 -15.63 25.07 -26.73
C GLN A 74 -15.12 23.63 -26.62
N ILE A 75 -15.35 22.79 -27.64
CA ILE A 75 -14.86 21.40 -27.69
C ILE A 75 -13.34 21.36 -27.56
N LYS A 76 -12.61 22.27 -28.20
CA LYS A 76 -11.16 22.38 -28.05
C LYS A 76 -10.78 22.66 -26.60
N SER A 77 -11.37 23.70 -25.99
CA SER A 77 -11.07 24.07 -24.61
C SER A 77 -11.39 22.95 -23.61
N ASP A 78 -12.51 22.24 -23.81
CA ASP A 78 -12.91 21.13 -22.96
C ASP A 78 -12.02 19.90 -23.17
N SER A 79 -11.61 19.60 -24.41
CA SER A 79 -10.69 18.50 -24.74
C SER A 79 -9.29 18.75 -24.17
N ASP A 80 -8.78 19.98 -24.26
CA ASP A 80 -7.47 20.35 -23.72
C ASP A 80 -7.48 20.19 -22.19
N ARG A 81 -8.50 20.74 -21.51
CA ARG A 81 -8.71 20.59 -20.06
C ARG A 81 -8.89 19.13 -19.64
N LEU A 82 -9.59 18.33 -20.45
CA LEU A 82 -9.76 16.90 -20.19
C LEU A 82 -8.43 16.15 -20.32
N GLY A 83 -7.61 16.50 -21.30
CA GLY A 83 -6.27 15.97 -21.51
C GLY A 83 -5.34 16.24 -20.32
N GLU A 84 -5.35 17.47 -19.80
CA GLU A 84 -4.58 17.87 -18.62
C GLU A 84 -4.99 17.07 -17.38
N LYS A 85 -6.28 17.06 -17.05
CA LYS A 85 -6.81 16.30 -15.90
C LYS A 85 -6.55 14.80 -16.02
N TRP A 86 -6.57 14.26 -17.24
CA TRP A 86 -6.24 12.86 -17.49
C TRP A 86 -4.76 12.57 -17.30
N ALA A 87 -3.88 13.49 -17.68
CA ALA A 87 -2.45 13.36 -17.43
C ALA A 87 -2.17 13.39 -15.92
N GLU A 88 -2.75 14.36 -15.19
CA GLU A 88 -2.63 14.46 -13.73
C GLU A 88 -3.13 13.20 -13.02
N LEU A 89 -4.31 12.70 -13.41
CA LEU A 89 -4.86 11.48 -12.83
C LEU A 89 -3.95 10.26 -13.06
N ARG A 90 -3.33 10.15 -14.25
CA ARG A 90 -2.40 9.06 -14.55
C ARG A 90 -1.12 9.17 -13.73
N GLU A 91 -0.61 10.38 -13.53
CA GLU A 91 0.56 10.61 -12.70
C GLU A 91 0.28 10.23 -11.24
N GLN A 92 -0.85 10.70 -10.70
CA GLN A 92 -1.30 10.32 -9.37
C GLN A 92 -1.46 8.80 -9.28
N LEU A 93 -2.19 8.16 -10.19
CA LEU A 93 -2.38 6.71 -10.20
C LEU A 93 -1.06 5.94 -10.24
N GLY A 94 -0.08 6.43 -10.99
CA GLY A 94 1.28 5.90 -11.01
C GLY A 94 1.97 6.01 -9.66
N ALA A 95 1.86 7.14 -8.97
CA ALA A 95 2.37 7.33 -7.62
C ALA A 95 1.69 6.39 -6.62
N TRP A 96 0.35 6.31 -6.62
CA TRP A 96 -0.41 5.39 -5.77
C TRP A 96 -0.01 3.92 -6.00
N THR A 97 0.19 3.53 -7.25
CA THR A 97 0.62 2.16 -7.59
C THR A 97 1.99 1.85 -6.99
N ARG A 98 2.94 2.78 -7.05
CA ARG A 98 4.28 2.59 -6.44
C ARG A 98 4.19 2.44 -4.92
N ILE A 99 3.37 3.26 -4.26
CA ILE A 99 3.16 3.19 -2.81
C ILE A 99 2.56 1.84 -2.42
N ILE A 100 1.54 1.37 -3.15
CA ILE A 100 0.89 0.07 -2.89
C ILE A 100 1.88 -1.08 -3.05
N VAL A 101 2.69 -1.07 -4.13
CA VAL A 101 3.68 -2.12 -4.39
C VAL A 101 4.77 -2.14 -3.31
N ASP A 102 5.26 -0.96 -2.91
CA ASP A 102 6.26 -0.84 -1.84
C ASP A 102 5.71 -1.32 -0.47
N ALA A 103 4.50 -0.88 -0.11
CA ALA A 103 3.83 -1.33 1.10
C ALA A 103 3.59 -2.84 1.11
N HIS A 104 3.16 -3.41 -0.01
CA HIS A 104 2.98 -4.85 -0.16
C HIS A 104 4.29 -5.62 0.03
N ALA A 105 5.37 -5.17 -0.61
CA ALA A 105 6.68 -5.81 -0.46
C ALA A 105 7.18 -5.76 1.00
N LYS A 106 6.97 -4.66 1.71
CA LYS A 106 7.28 -4.53 3.14
C LYS A 106 6.42 -5.48 3.99
N MET A 107 5.13 -5.60 3.70
CA MET A 107 4.24 -6.55 4.38
C MET A 107 4.68 -8.01 4.18
N GLU A 108 5.10 -8.39 2.98
CA GLU A 108 5.61 -9.73 2.70
C GLU A 108 6.89 -10.03 3.49
N LYS A 109 7.82 -9.07 3.57
CA LYS A 109 9.04 -9.19 4.38
C LYS A 109 8.72 -9.30 5.88
N MET A 110 7.80 -8.48 6.37
CA MET A 110 7.34 -8.56 7.75
C MET A 110 6.71 -9.93 8.06
N ALA A 111 5.86 -10.45 7.17
CA ALA A 111 5.23 -11.76 7.33
C ALA A 111 6.26 -12.90 7.34
N ALA A 112 7.28 -12.83 6.48
CA ALA A 112 8.39 -13.80 6.49
C ALA A 112 9.17 -13.76 7.81
N ALA A 113 9.55 -12.57 8.29
CA ALA A 113 10.24 -12.41 9.57
C ALA A 113 9.40 -12.91 10.76
N ILE A 114 8.09 -12.66 10.76
CA ILE A 114 7.15 -13.18 11.77
C ILE A 114 7.13 -14.71 11.75
N ALA A 115 7.06 -15.33 10.57
CA ALA A 115 7.06 -16.78 10.44
C ALA A 115 8.38 -17.41 10.95
N GLU A 116 9.53 -16.81 10.60
CA GLU A 116 10.84 -17.22 11.11
C GLU A 116 10.93 -17.10 12.63
N CYS A 117 10.45 -15.99 13.20
CA CYS A 117 10.36 -15.81 14.66
C CYS A 117 9.50 -16.90 15.31
N GLN A 118 8.34 -17.21 14.74
CA GLN A 118 7.44 -18.22 15.30
C GLN A 118 8.09 -19.60 15.30
N LEU A 119 8.73 -19.99 14.20
CA LEU A 119 9.45 -21.26 14.09
C LEU A 119 10.61 -21.33 15.09
N ALA A 120 11.42 -20.28 15.16
CA ALA A 120 12.56 -20.24 16.08
C ALA A 120 12.12 -20.31 17.54
N LEU A 121 11.09 -19.53 17.92
CA LEU A 121 10.55 -19.55 19.28
C LEU A 121 9.91 -20.89 19.63
N SER A 122 9.14 -21.51 18.72
CA SER A 122 8.54 -22.82 18.99
C SER A 122 9.58 -23.93 19.13
N ASN A 123 10.63 -23.93 18.31
CA ASN A 123 11.76 -24.85 18.49
C ASN A 123 12.47 -24.65 19.83
N MET A 124 12.54 -23.40 20.32
CA MET A 124 13.09 -23.10 21.64
C MET A 124 12.17 -23.56 22.78
N GLU A 125 10.84 -23.39 22.63
CA GLU A 125 9.85 -23.90 23.60
C GLU A 125 10.02 -25.41 23.78
N GLU A 126 10.05 -26.16 22.68
CA GLU A 126 10.25 -27.62 22.69
C GLU A 126 11.56 -28.02 23.37
N ARG A 127 12.66 -27.34 23.07
CA ARG A 127 13.97 -27.63 23.69
C ARG A 127 13.99 -27.29 25.18
N MET A 128 13.31 -26.22 25.59
CA MET A 128 13.23 -25.83 27.00
C MET A 128 12.34 -26.76 27.82
N GLU A 129 11.30 -27.35 27.24
CA GLU A 129 10.48 -28.37 27.91
C GLU A 129 11.27 -29.64 28.27
N LEU A 130 12.35 -29.92 27.54
CA LEU A 130 13.23 -31.06 27.80
C LEU A 130 14.29 -30.78 28.89
N LEU A 131 14.50 -29.52 29.25
CA LEU A 131 15.48 -29.15 30.27
C LEU A 131 14.99 -29.55 31.66
N ARG A 132 15.86 -30.22 32.42
CA ARG A 132 15.63 -30.52 33.83
C ARG A 132 16.25 -29.42 34.70
N PRO A 133 15.60 -29.06 35.83
CA PRO A 133 16.21 -28.21 36.85
C PRO A 133 17.54 -28.79 37.32
N VAL A 134 18.50 -27.92 37.67
CA VAL A 134 19.85 -28.32 38.09
C VAL A 134 19.81 -29.28 39.29
N GLU A 135 18.85 -29.11 40.18
CA GLU A 135 18.65 -29.95 41.37
C GLU A 135 18.24 -31.39 41.03
N GLN A 136 17.79 -31.65 39.80
CA GLN A 136 17.35 -32.95 39.31
C GLN A 136 18.41 -33.63 38.42
N LEU A 137 19.54 -32.98 38.18
CA LEU A 137 20.64 -33.49 37.36
C LEU A 137 21.70 -34.18 38.23
N ARG A 138 22.28 -35.25 37.70
CA ARG A 138 23.50 -35.85 38.27
C ARG A 138 24.72 -35.01 37.88
N LEU A 139 25.79 -35.11 38.69
CA LEU A 139 27.07 -34.43 38.40
C LEU A 139 27.60 -34.75 37.00
N GLU A 140 27.40 -35.98 36.51
CA GLU A 140 27.83 -36.38 35.16
C GLU A 140 27.01 -35.72 34.04
N GLU A 141 25.78 -35.28 34.33
CA GLU A 141 24.84 -34.68 33.37
C GLU A 141 24.99 -33.14 33.30
N LEU A 142 25.63 -32.52 34.31
CA LEU A 142 25.80 -31.06 34.38
C LEU A 142 26.53 -30.46 33.17
N PRO A 143 27.63 -31.04 32.65
CA PRO A 143 28.32 -30.46 31.49
C PRO A 143 27.42 -30.38 30.26
N ALA A 144 26.65 -31.44 29.99
CA ALA A 144 25.72 -31.48 28.87
C ALA A 144 24.60 -30.44 29.04
N ALA A 145 24.06 -30.28 30.24
CA ALA A 145 23.02 -29.28 30.51
C ALA A 145 23.53 -27.84 30.36
N VAL A 146 24.80 -27.57 30.72
CA VAL A 146 25.44 -26.27 30.48
C VAL A 146 25.59 -26.02 28.97
N ASP A 147 26.07 -27.00 28.20
CA ASP A 147 26.22 -26.88 26.75
C ASP A 147 24.86 -26.65 26.06
N GLU A 148 23.79 -27.34 26.49
CA GLU A 148 22.42 -27.14 25.99
C GLU A 148 21.89 -25.73 26.32
N SER A 149 22.17 -25.22 27.51
CA SER A 149 21.80 -23.85 27.91
C SER A 149 22.52 -22.80 27.07
N GLU A 150 23.82 -22.97 26.81
CA GLU A 150 24.59 -22.06 25.94
C GLU A 150 24.09 -22.09 24.49
N GLN A 151 23.75 -23.27 23.96
CA GLN A 151 23.11 -23.37 22.64
C GLN A 151 21.76 -22.66 22.58
N LEU A 152 20.96 -22.73 23.64
CA LEU A 152 19.69 -22.00 23.73
C LEU A 152 19.88 -20.49 23.81
N LYS A 153 20.91 -19.99 24.51
CA LYS A 153 21.28 -18.57 24.51
C LYS A 153 21.71 -18.10 23.12
N GLU A 154 22.50 -18.89 22.41
CA GLU A 154 22.88 -18.57 21.03
C GLU A 154 21.66 -18.55 20.10
N CYS A 155 20.76 -19.52 20.22
CA CYS A 155 19.48 -19.52 19.51
C CYS A 155 18.64 -18.29 19.84
N LEU A 156 18.54 -17.88 21.11
CA LEU A 156 17.83 -16.67 21.52
C LEU A 156 18.43 -15.42 20.86
N ALA A 157 19.76 -15.32 20.85
CA ALA A 157 20.47 -14.20 20.23
C ALA A 157 20.21 -14.13 18.71
N ARG A 158 20.12 -15.27 18.03
CA ARG A 158 19.76 -15.33 16.60
C ARG A 158 18.29 -14.95 16.37
N THR A 159 17.37 -15.46 17.20
CA THR A 159 15.93 -15.13 17.14
C THR A 159 15.69 -13.63 17.29
N ARG A 160 16.50 -12.94 18.10
CA ARG A 160 16.43 -11.48 18.26
C ARG A 160 16.58 -10.73 16.94
N ILE A 161 17.42 -11.20 16.02
CA ILE A 161 17.64 -10.55 14.72
C ILE A 161 16.32 -10.53 13.92
N HIS A 162 15.62 -11.67 13.85
CA HIS A 162 14.34 -11.77 13.15
C HIS A 162 13.25 -10.91 13.81
N ILE A 163 13.29 -10.76 15.12
CA ILE A 163 12.35 -9.91 15.87
C ILE A 163 12.61 -8.44 15.59
N ASP A 164 13.87 -8.03 15.61
CA ASP A 164 14.29 -6.67 15.27
C ASP A 164 13.89 -6.35 13.82
N ASP A 165 14.11 -7.26 12.88
CA ASP A 165 13.65 -7.13 11.48
C ASP A 165 12.13 -6.98 11.38
N ALA A 166 11.35 -7.82 12.08
CA ALA A 166 9.89 -7.74 12.08
C ALA A 166 9.37 -6.41 12.67
N ASN A 167 10.01 -5.93 13.73
CA ASN A 167 9.70 -4.64 14.35
C ASN A 167 10.09 -3.47 13.43
N ASP A 168 11.20 -3.56 12.72
CA ASP A 168 11.65 -2.54 11.76
C ASP A 168 10.70 -2.42 10.57
N TRP A 169 10.28 -3.55 9.98
CA TRP A 169 9.30 -3.53 8.89
C TRP A 169 7.94 -2.97 9.35
N SER A 170 7.52 -3.34 10.56
CA SER A 170 6.31 -2.78 11.19
C SER A 170 6.42 -1.25 11.36
N GLY A 171 7.55 -0.76 11.87
CA GLY A 171 7.81 0.67 12.02
C GLY A 171 7.83 1.42 10.69
N GLN A 172 8.44 0.85 9.65
CA GLN A 172 8.45 1.43 8.30
C GLN A 172 7.06 1.49 7.66
N LEU A 173 6.21 0.49 7.90
CA LEU A 173 4.83 0.48 7.43
C LEU A 173 4.00 1.56 8.11
N LEU A 174 4.11 1.69 9.44
CA LEU A 174 3.44 2.75 10.21
C LEU A 174 3.91 4.15 9.78
N ALA A 175 5.21 4.33 9.54
CA ALA A 175 5.76 5.59 9.03
C ALA A 175 5.30 5.93 7.59
N SER A 176 4.83 4.93 6.84
CA SER A 176 4.27 5.09 5.50
C SER A 176 2.75 5.31 5.52
N ASP A 177 2.16 5.61 6.69
CA ASP A 177 0.72 5.70 6.93
C ASP A 177 -0.06 4.42 6.53
N VAL A 178 0.61 3.26 6.57
CA VAL A 178 -0.01 1.96 6.32
C VAL A 178 -0.39 1.35 7.67
N ASP A 179 -1.67 1.44 8.01
CA ASP A 179 -2.22 0.75 9.16
C ASP A 179 -2.11 -0.76 8.98
N LEU A 180 -1.40 -1.41 9.90
CA LEU A 180 -1.35 -2.86 9.95
C LEU A 180 -2.73 -3.41 10.28
N ALA A 181 -3.09 -4.53 9.64
CA ALA A 181 -4.24 -5.29 10.05
C ALA A 181 -4.09 -5.74 11.53
N PRO A 182 -5.20 -6.01 12.24
CA PRO A 182 -5.15 -6.45 13.64
C PRO A 182 -4.30 -7.70 13.83
N GLU A 183 -4.38 -8.63 12.88
CA GLU A 183 -3.76 -9.95 12.98
C GLU A 183 -2.21 -9.89 13.01
N PRO A 184 -1.49 -9.28 12.02
CA PRO A 184 -0.03 -9.09 12.10
C PRO A 184 0.43 -8.38 13.37
N SER A 185 -0.35 -7.40 13.83
CA SER A 185 -0.02 -6.62 15.03
C SER A 185 -0.11 -7.46 16.30
N VAL A 186 -1.13 -8.31 16.42
CA VAL A 186 -1.30 -9.26 17.52
C VAL A 186 -0.20 -10.33 17.49
N GLN A 187 0.14 -10.84 16.31
CA GLN A 187 1.22 -11.82 16.15
C GLN A 187 2.58 -11.25 16.57
N LEU A 188 2.92 -10.04 16.12
CA LEU A 188 4.17 -9.38 16.49
C LEU A 188 4.25 -9.13 18.01
N LYS A 189 3.15 -8.69 18.62
CA LYS A 189 3.07 -8.52 20.08
C LYS A 189 3.27 -9.86 20.81
N SER A 190 2.61 -10.92 20.36
CA SER A 190 2.76 -12.27 20.93
C SER A 190 4.20 -12.78 20.85
N ILE A 191 4.88 -12.54 19.72
CA ILE A 191 6.30 -12.87 19.51
C ILE A 191 7.19 -12.09 20.49
N ASN A 192 6.99 -10.78 20.60
CA ASN A 192 7.75 -9.93 21.53
C ASN A 192 7.54 -10.38 22.98
N ASP A 193 6.30 -10.67 23.38
CA ASP A 193 5.99 -11.16 24.73
C ASP A 193 6.63 -12.53 25.01
N ARG A 194 6.65 -13.45 24.03
CA ARG A 194 7.34 -14.76 24.13
C ARG A 194 8.84 -14.60 24.28
N PHE A 195 9.45 -13.73 23.46
CA PHE A 195 10.88 -13.49 23.49
C PHE A 195 11.36 -12.91 24.83
N VAL A 196 10.64 -11.94 25.39
CA VAL A 196 10.95 -11.37 26.71
C VAL A 196 10.90 -12.47 27.79
N ARG A 197 9.86 -13.30 27.79
CA ARG A 197 9.77 -14.43 28.74
C ARG A 197 10.98 -15.36 28.64
N PHE A 198 11.44 -15.66 27.44
CA PHE A 198 12.61 -16.50 27.25
C PHE A 198 13.91 -15.86 27.70
N SER A 199 14.07 -14.56 27.44
CA SER A 199 15.22 -13.79 27.93
C SER A 199 15.28 -13.80 29.45
N ASP A 200 14.13 -13.64 30.12
CA ASP A 200 14.05 -13.66 31.59
C ASP A 200 14.34 -15.06 32.16
N LEU A 201 13.76 -16.11 31.56
CA LEU A 201 13.97 -17.49 32.00
C LEU A 201 15.45 -17.88 31.86
N LEU A 202 16.06 -17.72 30.68
CA LEU A 202 17.47 -18.06 30.46
C LEU A 202 18.42 -17.17 31.28
N GLY A 203 18.03 -15.93 31.59
CA GLY A 203 18.75 -15.07 32.53
C GLY A 203 18.72 -15.60 33.97
N SER A 204 17.60 -16.18 34.40
CA SER A 204 17.46 -16.77 35.74
C SER A 204 18.27 -18.06 35.94
N TYR A 205 18.40 -18.88 34.88
CA TYR A 205 19.24 -20.09 34.90
C TYR A 205 20.76 -19.79 34.96
N ALA A 206 21.18 -18.56 34.67
CA ALA A 206 22.60 -18.17 34.70
C ALA A 206 23.08 -17.62 36.07
N LEU A 207 22.17 -17.42 37.02
CA LEU A 207 22.44 -16.83 38.35
C LEU A 207 22.18 -17.80 39.52
N SER A 208 21.96 -19.08 39.25
CA SER A 208 21.79 -20.15 40.24
C SER A 208 22.96 -21.12 40.15
#